data_AF-A0A1J7J3J9-F1
#
_entry.id   AF-A0A1J7J3J9-F1
#
_cell.length_a   1.000
_cell.length_b   1.000
_cell.length_c   1.000
_cell.angle_alpha   90.00
_cell.angle_beta   90.00
_cell.angle_gamma   90.00
#
_symmetry.space_group_name_H-M   'P 1'
#
loop_
_entity.id
_entity.type
_entity.pdbx_description
1 polymer ?
#
loop_
_entity_poly.entity_id
_entity_poly.type
_entity_poly.pdbx_seq_one_letter_code
_entity_poly.pdbx_strand_id
1 'polypeptide(L)'
;MTVVQKLLAFSALATVSYAACISSGSASTINAALQAGGTGAVVQLCPNAVFTISETIQFTAENQELSTQGYPTDNSRAKIIIAVGSNITSAVWGRWTSGVKVLNLQVDGNRPNAGAFGGDALVEMGGGSFGQVVSNNVITNTRSWSCLHYIGSGQDDNPCREGTVSGNTIGPCGTEGTDASGNGLWADGVSFECVNSVVSSNNITGSTDGGIVIFGSPGSQFVDNIITSSATQLGFGAINMVDPSYGGNYSNVLVKGNTIIGQGTGLFNLGIGIGNQVWSNQHPDPYFGPATITNNKFIGNVGFSIVINGWRNGLTVTGNDISGITTPSSSFADAGQCQPQVQTSFNANEELIVYQPSIAGPSDFQSDFTSVPQNATNWLCLKHPLPSAESFATLSVNGQASTVVDLAHFHVQIQGDGNVVGLDTTGGVWTVKWASGPQSSNCGADGSSCVLFFGSDGDLSVHDAVGQVWHSATSGTGKSVVFSNSSPYLQVLNAAGAAVWSIADGVKT
;
A
#
# COMPACT_ATOMS: atom_id res chain seq x y z
N MET A 1 -36.77 -5.61 -82.77
CA MET A 1 -35.41 -6.00 -82.36
C MET A 1 -34.92 -4.96 -81.39
N THR A 2 -34.90 -5.29 -80.11
CA THR A 2 -34.63 -4.36 -78.99
C THR A 2 -33.24 -4.67 -78.45
N VAL A 3 -32.35 -3.68 -78.46
CA VAL A 3 -30.98 -3.79 -77.96
C VAL A 3 -30.99 -3.41 -76.47
N VAL A 4 -30.58 -4.34 -75.61
CA VAL A 4 -30.39 -4.09 -74.17
C VAL A 4 -28.88 -3.98 -73.90
N GLN A 5 -28.44 -2.76 -73.55
CA GLN A 5 -27.09 -2.50 -73.04
C GLN A 5 -27.02 -2.92 -71.57
N LYS A 6 -26.11 -3.84 -71.24
CA LYS A 6 -25.75 -4.18 -69.85
C LYS A 6 -24.69 -3.20 -69.36
N LEU A 7 -25.02 -2.37 -68.37
CA LEU A 7 -24.03 -1.69 -67.54
C LEU A 7 -23.48 -2.70 -66.50
N LEU A 8 -22.18 -2.91 -66.51
CA LEU A 8 -21.43 -3.56 -65.44
C LEU A 8 -20.97 -2.48 -64.45
N ALA A 9 -21.54 -2.49 -63.24
CA ALA A 9 -21.04 -1.71 -62.12
C ALA A 9 -19.84 -2.43 -61.49
N PHE A 10 -18.66 -1.84 -61.59
CA PHE A 10 -17.49 -2.27 -60.81
C PHE A 10 -17.65 -1.74 -59.38
N SER A 11 -17.98 -2.62 -58.44
CA SER A 11 -17.87 -2.34 -57.00
C SER A 11 -16.38 -2.35 -56.63
N ALA A 12 -15.81 -1.17 -56.40
CA ALA A 12 -14.49 -1.05 -55.78
C ALA A 12 -14.60 -1.50 -54.32
N LEU A 13 -14.06 -2.67 -54.00
CA LEU A 13 -13.79 -3.09 -52.63
C LEU A 13 -12.74 -2.15 -52.05
N ALA A 14 -13.16 -1.22 -51.19
CA ALA A 14 -12.25 -0.44 -50.37
C ALA A 14 -11.54 -1.40 -49.41
N THR A 15 -10.28 -1.70 -49.70
CA THR A 15 -9.39 -2.36 -48.76
C THR A 15 -9.19 -1.44 -47.58
N VAL A 16 -9.83 -1.74 -46.45
CA VAL A 16 -9.52 -1.11 -45.17
C VAL A 16 -8.13 -1.60 -44.79
N SER A 17 -7.11 -0.83 -45.13
CA SER A 17 -5.75 -1.05 -44.63
C SER A 17 -5.80 -0.78 -43.13
N TYR A 18 -5.88 -1.83 -42.31
CA TYR A 18 -5.56 -1.70 -40.89
C TYR A 18 -4.16 -1.11 -40.81
N ALA A 19 -4.01 0.03 -40.14
CA ALA A 19 -2.69 0.55 -39.82
C ALA A 19 -1.96 -0.57 -39.07
N ALA A 20 -0.76 -0.93 -39.55
CA ALA A 20 0.07 -1.90 -38.85
C ALA A 20 0.33 -1.38 -37.42
N CYS A 21 0.33 -2.30 -36.45
CA CYS A 21 0.67 -1.95 -35.08
C CYS A 21 2.08 -1.36 -35.00
N ILE A 22 2.32 -0.51 -34.00
CA ILE A 22 3.66 0.04 -33.72
C ILE A 22 4.48 -1.06 -33.05
N SER A 23 5.58 -1.50 -33.69
CA SER A 23 6.42 -2.59 -33.19
C SER A 23 7.62 -2.13 -32.36
N SER A 24 7.99 -0.86 -32.45
CA SER A 24 9.16 -0.26 -31.79
C SER A 24 9.07 1.25 -31.80
N GLY A 25 9.79 1.92 -30.89
CA GLY A 25 9.88 3.38 -30.84
C GLY A 25 9.95 3.88 -29.41
N SER A 26 9.72 5.17 -29.22
CA SER A 26 9.60 5.83 -27.92
C SER A 26 8.18 6.37 -27.73
N ALA A 27 7.93 7.04 -26.59
CA ALA A 27 6.67 7.75 -26.36
C ALA A 27 6.35 8.75 -27.49
N SER A 28 7.36 9.41 -28.08
CA SER A 28 7.14 10.36 -29.18
C SER A 28 6.54 9.70 -30.43
N THR A 29 6.88 8.42 -30.70
CA THR A 29 6.28 7.65 -31.81
C THR A 29 4.79 7.42 -31.57
N ILE A 30 4.42 7.07 -30.33
CA ILE A 30 3.03 6.82 -29.95
C ILE A 30 2.24 8.13 -29.93
N ASN A 31 2.81 9.19 -29.35
CA ASN A 31 2.21 10.52 -29.31
C ASN A 31 1.97 11.09 -30.71
N ALA A 32 2.92 10.91 -31.64
CA ALA A 32 2.74 11.32 -33.02
C ALA A 32 1.58 10.57 -33.70
N ALA A 33 1.40 9.28 -33.40
CA ALA A 33 0.29 8.49 -33.93
C ALA A 33 -1.06 8.94 -33.35
N LEU A 34 -1.13 9.22 -32.04
CA LEU A 34 -2.32 9.76 -31.40
C LEU A 34 -2.67 11.13 -32.00
N GLN A 35 -1.69 12.03 -32.09
CA GLN A 35 -1.89 13.37 -32.63
C GLN A 35 -2.34 13.35 -34.09
N ALA A 36 -1.70 12.52 -34.94
CA ALA A 36 -2.04 12.42 -36.35
C ALA A 36 -3.41 11.77 -36.58
N GLY A 37 -3.80 10.81 -35.75
CA GLY A 37 -5.10 10.14 -35.86
C GLY A 37 -6.28 10.99 -35.37
N GLY A 38 -6.07 11.87 -34.39
CA GLY A 38 -7.11 12.75 -33.86
C GLY A 38 -8.23 11.99 -33.12
N THR A 39 -9.44 12.54 -33.12
CA THR A 39 -10.61 11.98 -32.43
C THR A 39 -10.90 10.55 -32.88
N GLY A 40 -11.07 9.63 -31.93
CA GLY A 40 -11.39 8.23 -32.23
C GLY A 40 -10.23 7.40 -32.76
N ALA A 41 -9.00 7.93 -32.76
CA ALA A 41 -7.83 7.19 -33.23
C ALA A 41 -7.57 5.95 -32.37
N VAL A 42 -7.35 4.82 -33.02
CA VAL A 42 -6.93 3.58 -32.37
C VAL A 42 -5.45 3.36 -32.66
N VAL A 43 -4.61 3.56 -31.66
CA VAL A 43 -3.16 3.36 -31.72
C VAL A 43 -2.82 2.03 -31.07
N GLN A 44 -2.52 1.04 -31.92
CA GLN A 44 -2.19 -0.30 -31.45
C GLN A 44 -0.69 -0.54 -31.42
N LEU A 45 -0.19 -1.09 -30.33
CA LEU A 45 1.16 -1.60 -30.16
C LEU A 45 1.21 -3.08 -30.52
N CYS A 46 2.30 -3.56 -31.12
CA CYS A 46 2.40 -4.96 -31.50
C CYS A 46 2.55 -5.87 -30.27
N PRO A 47 1.99 -7.10 -30.29
CA PRO A 47 2.20 -8.06 -29.21
C PRO A 47 3.69 -8.30 -28.95
N ASN A 48 4.05 -8.42 -27.67
CA ASN A 48 5.41 -8.58 -27.16
C ASN A 48 6.37 -7.40 -27.42
N ALA A 49 5.91 -6.30 -28.03
CA ALA A 49 6.75 -5.12 -28.20
C ALA A 49 7.03 -4.46 -26.83
N VAL A 50 8.25 -3.96 -26.65
CA VAL A 50 8.68 -3.25 -25.44
C VAL A 50 9.06 -1.82 -25.81
N PHE A 51 8.42 -0.86 -25.15
CA PHE A 51 8.63 0.57 -25.31
C PHE A 51 9.25 1.12 -24.03
N THR A 52 10.55 1.39 -24.07
CA THR A 52 11.23 2.10 -23.00
C THR A 52 11.04 3.60 -23.22
N ILE A 53 10.41 4.28 -22.27
CA ILE A 53 9.99 5.68 -22.40
C ILE A 53 10.69 6.59 -21.40
N SER A 54 11.02 7.81 -21.84
CA SER A 54 11.52 8.89 -20.99
C SER A 54 10.61 10.12 -21.00
N GLU A 55 9.49 10.04 -21.71
CA GLU A 55 8.44 11.07 -21.82
C GLU A 55 7.07 10.38 -21.67
N THR A 56 6.06 11.11 -21.24
CA THR A 56 4.69 10.60 -21.05
C THR A 56 3.98 10.37 -22.38
N ILE A 57 3.20 9.29 -22.48
CA ILE A 57 2.27 9.08 -23.59
C ILE A 57 0.97 9.81 -23.27
N GLN A 58 0.58 10.78 -24.11
CA GLN A 58 -0.53 11.68 -23.85
C GLN A 58 -1.62 11.53 -24.90
N PHE A 59 -2.85 11.28 -24.47
CA PHE A 59 -4.02 11.39 -25.33
C PHE A 59 -4.25 12.84 -25.74
N THR A 60 -4.55 13.07 -27.01
CA THR A 60 -4.65 14.41 -27.62
C THR A 60 -6.05 14.76 -28.10
N ALA A 61 -6.95 13.77 -28.19
CA ALA A 61 -8.31 13.97 -28.66
C ALA A 61 -9.27 12.94 -28.03
N GLU A 62 -10.56 13.26 -28.03
CA GLU A 62 -11.58 12.40 -27.45
C GLU A 62 -11.68 11.04 -28.15
N ASN A 63 -12.15 10.04 -27.40
CA ASN A 63 -12.43 8.68 -27.88
C ASN A 63 -11.23 7.92 -28.46
N GLN A 64 -10.01 8.42 -28.21
CA GLN A 64 -8.79 7.73 -28.60
C GLN A 64 -8.56 6.45 -27.80
N GLU A 65 -7.86 5.49 -28.40
CA GLU A 65 -7.50 4.23 -27.78
C GLU A 65 -6.00 3.98 -27.92
N LEU A 66 -5.37 3.60 -26.81
CA LEU A 66 -4.04 2.99 -26.77
C LEU A 66 -4.20 1.54 -26.35
N SER A 67 -3.82 0.60 -27.20
CA SER A 67 -4.00 -0.83 -26.94
C SER A 67 -2.91 -1.72 -27.52
N THR A 68 -2.87 -2.99 -27.11
CA THR A 68 -2.12 -4.00 -27.86
C THR A 68 -2.99 -4.57 -28.98
N GLN A 69 -2.42 -4.72 -30.19
CA GLN A 69 -3.11 -5.33 -31.33
C GLN A 69 -3.60 -6.74 -30.97
N GLY A 70 -4.87 -7.01 -31.26
CA GLY A 70 -5.52 -8.29 -30.96
C GLY A 70 -6.01 -8.44 -29.52
N TYR A 71 -5.81 -7.43 -28.66
CA TYR A 71 -6.31 -7.40 -27.28
C TYR A 71 -5.97 -8.65 -26.44
N PRO A 72 -4.69 -9.10 -26.42
CA PRO A 72 -4.30 -10.25 -25.61
C PRO A 72 -4.58 -10.02 -24.12
N THR A 73 -4.97 -11.07 -23.42
CA THR A 73 -5.18 -11.07 -21.97
C THR A 73 -4.06 -11.78 -21.20
N ASP A 74 -3.02 -12.22 -21.90
CA ASP A 74 -1.83 -12.90 -21.37
C ASP A 74 -0.58 -12.01 -21.42
N ASN A 75 0.61 -12.61 -21.30
CA ASN A 75 1.88 -11.88 -21.28
C ASN A 75 2.33 -11.35 -22.65
N SER A 76 1.58 -11.63 -23.73
CA SER A 76 1.86 -11.09 -25.07
C SER A 76 1.41 -9.65 -25.26
N ARG A 77 0.74 -9.04 -24.27
CA ARG A 77 0.49 -7.59 -24.22
C ARG A 77 1.80 -6.81 -24.46
N ALA A 78 1.74 -5.74 -25.25
CA ALA A 78 2.85 -4.80 -25.38
C ALA A 78 3.17 -4.17 -24.01
N LYS A 79 4.45 -3.92 -23.77
CA LYS A 79 4.96 -3.35 -22.51
C LYS A 79 5.46 -1.93 -22.71
N ILE A 80 4.96 -1.00 -21.89
CA ILE A 80 5.47 0.36 -21.72
C ILE A 80 6.22 0.38 -20.39
N ILE A 81 7.50 0.76 -20.41
CA ILE A 81 8.35 0.79 -19.22
C ILE A 81 9.10 2.12 -19.11
N ILE A 82 9.07 2.75 -17.93
CA ILE A 82 9.82 4.00 -17.69
C ILE A 82 11.32 3.71 -17.62
N ALA A 83 12.12 4.49 -18.36
CA ALA A 83 13.57 4.37 -18.42
C ALA A 83 14.23 4.75 -17.08
N VAL A 84 15.33 4.05 -16.74
CA VAL A 84 16.20 4.45 -15.63
C VAL A 84 16.76 5.84 -15.90
N GLY A 85 16.72 6.72 -14.89
CA GLY A 85 17.15 8.12 -15.01
C GLY A 85 16.12 9.07 -15.63
N SER A 86 14.94 8.59 -16.01
CA SER A 86 13.84 9.47 -16.43
C SER A 86 13.28 10.28 -15.25
N ASN A 87 12.77 11.47 -15.54
CA ASN A 87 12.11 12.38 -14.61
C ASN A 87 10.58 12.31 -14.66
N ILE A 88 9.99 11.31 -15.33
CA ILE A 88 8.53 11.12 -15.36
C ILE A 88 8.09 10.08 -14.32
N THR A 89 6.87 10.24 -13.80
CA THR A 89 6.16 9.23 -13.02
C THR A 89 5.01 8.60 -13.81
N SER A 90 4.31 9.39 -14.63
CA SER A 90 3.24 8.93 -15.51
C SER A 90 3.77 8.41 -16.84
N ALA A 91 3.48 7.14 -17.11
CA ALA A 91 3.69 6.53 -18.41
C ALA A 91 2.56 6.90 -19.39
N VAL A 92 1.31 6.97 -18.90
CA VAL A 92 0.12 7.25 -19.70
C VAL A 92 -0.70 8.36 -19.05
N TRP A 93 -1.13 9.34 -19.85
CA TRP A 93 -1.89 10.51 -19.43
C TRP A 93 -3.14 10.71 -20.29
N GLY A 94 -4.30 10.46 -19.69
CA GLY A 94 -5.63 10.65 -20.28
C GLY A 94 -6.46 11.75 -19.64
N ARG A 95 -5.95 12.47 -18.62
CA ARG A 95 -6.71 13.53 -17.93
C ARG A 95 -7.35 14.52 -18.92
N TRP A 96 -8.55 14.98 -18.58
CA TRP A 96 -9.31 15.99 -19.34
C TRP A 96 -9.66 15.60 -20.78
N THR A 97 -9.59 14.32 -21.14
CA THR A 97 -9.86 13.84 -22.49
C THR A 97 -10.95 12.78 -22.48
N SER A 98 -12.16 13.11 -22.88
CA SER A 98 -13.32 12.21 -22.76
C SER A 98 -13.19 10.96 -23.65
N GLY A 99 -13.74 9.84 -23.18
CA GLY A 99 -13.87 8.60 -23.96
C GLY A 99 -12.57 7.85 -24.24
N VAL A 100 -11.42 8.31 -23.72
CA VAL A 100 -10.13 7.67 -24.00
C VAL A 100 -10.00 6.31 -23.34
N LYS A 101 -9.24 5.41 -23.96
CA LYS A 101 -9.16 4.01 -23.55
C LYS A 101 -7.72 3.52 -23.48
N VAL A 102 -7.37 2.86 -22.37
CA VAL A 102 -6.11 2.15 -22.16
C VAL A 102 -6.44 0.67 -22.01
N LEU A 103 -6.12 -0.15 -23.02
CA LEU A 103 -6.62 -1.53 -23.11
C LEU A 103 -5.50 -2.54 -23.37
N ASN A 104 -5.49 -3.63 -22.60
CA ASN A 104 -4.64 -4.79 -22.88
C ASN A 104 -3.14 -4.46 -23.00
N LEU A 105 -2.61 -3.62 -22.10
CA LEU A 105 -1.19 -3.24 -22.04
C LEU A 105 -0.53 -3.74 -20.77
N GLN A 106 0.80 -3.82 -20.77
CA GLN A 106 1.61 -3.83 -19.56
C GLN A 106 2.20 -2.43 -19.38
N VAL A 107 1.93 -1.78 -18.26
CA VAL A 107 2.46 -0.45 -17.92
C VAL A 107 3.29 -0.58 -16.64
N ASP A 108 4.57 -0.31 -16.75
CA ASP A 108 5.56 -0.56 -15.69
C ASP A 108 6.32 0.72 -15.36
N GLY A 109 6.15 1.23 -14.14
CA GLY A 109 6.88 2.40 -13.68
C GLY A 109 8.36 2.13 -13.42
N ASN A 110 8.79 0.86 -13.41
CA ASN A 110 10.17 0.44 -13.23
C ASN A 110 10.78 0.88 -11.89
N ARG A 111 9.97 1.11 -10.85
CA ARG A 111 10.45 1.57 -9.52
C ARG A 111 11.63 0.76 -8.95
N PRO A 112 11.72 -0.58 -9.06
CA PRO A 112 12.87 -1.34 -8.57
C PRO A 112 14.22 -0.91 -9.18
N ASN A 113 14.24 -0.39 -10.41
CA ASN A 113 15.47 0.02 -11.10
C ASN A 113 15.59 1.54 -11.26
N ALA A 114 14.47 2.24 -11.44
CA ALA A 114 14.40 3.69 -11.65
C ALA A 114 14.21 4.49 -10.35
N GLY A 115 13.97 3.81 -9.23
CA GLY A 115 13.73 4.41 -7.92
C GLY A 115 12.35 5.07 -7.79
N ALA A 116 11.99 5.40 -6.55
CA ALA A 116 10.83 6.23 -6.25
C ALA A 116 11.05 7.67 -6.74
N PHE A 117 9.98 8.33 -7.17
CA PHE A 117 10.00 9.70 -7.66
C PHE A 117 8.65 10.38 -7.38
N GLY A 118 8.68 11.61 -6.88
CA GLY A 118 7.49 12.40 -6.61
C GLY A 118 6.88 12.94 -7.91
N GLY A 119 5.55 12.83 -8.04
CA GLY A 119 4.81 13.26 -9.22
C GLY A 119 3.39 12.71 -9.23
N ASP A 120 2.80 12.61 -10.41
CA ASP A 120 1.49 12.00 -10.63
C ASP A 120 1.56 10.46 -10.64
N ALA A 121 0.43 9.77 -10.69
CA ALA A 121 0.34 8.31 -10.77
C ALA A 121 0.92 7.74 -12.09
N LEU A 122 1.13 6.43 -12.14
CA LEU A 122 1.70 5.76 -13.32
C LEU A 122 0.77 5.82 -14.55
N VAL A 123 -0.53 5.60 -14.32
CA VAL A 123 -1.59 5.82 -15.31
C VAL A 123 -2.54 6.87 -14.74
N GLU A 124 -2.60 8.02 -15.40
CA GLU A 124 -3.36 9.19 -14.95
C GLU A 124 -4.56 9.45 -15.86
N MET A 125 -5.76 9.31 -15.29
CA MET A 125 -7.06 9.40 -15.95
C MET A 125 -7.95 10.40 -15.19
N GLY A 126 -9.15 10.67 -15.70
CA GLY A 126 -10.13 11.56 -15.08
C GLY A 126 -10.01 13.02 -15.51
N GLY A 127 -10.06 13.94 -14.54
CA GLY A 127 -10.35 15.36 -14.77
C GLY A 127 -11.83 15.58 -15.11
N GLY A 128 -12.20 16.81 -15.51
CA GLY A 128 -13.55 17.13 -15.99
C GLY A 128 -13.82 16.53 -17.37
N SER A 129 -13.86 15.20 -17.41
CA SER A 129 -14.03 14.32 -18.57
C SER A 129 -15.02 13.20 -18.22
N PHE A 130 -15.42 12.42 -19.23
CA PHE A 130 -16.34 11.31 -19.03
C PHE A 130 -16.01 10.09 -19.88
N GLY A 131 -16.50 8.92 -19.48
CA GLY A 131 -16.50 7.71 -20.33
C GLY A 131 -15.13 7.08 -20.56
N GLN A 132 -14.12 7.40 -19.74
CA GLN A 132 -12.77 6.87 -19.90
C GLN A 132 -12.67 5.43 -19.40
N VAL A 133 -11.87 4.59 -20.08
CA VAL A 133 -11.76 3.16 -19.79
C VAL A 133 -10.31 2.73 -19.58
N VAL A 134 -10.05 2.05 -18.47
CA VAL A 134 -8.80 1.31 -18.23
C VAL A 134 -9.17 -0.16 -18.00
N SER A 135 -8.89 -1.02 -18.97
CA SER A 135 -9.34 -2.41 -18.91
C SER A 135 -8.35 -3.45 -19.41
N ASN A 136 -8.33 -4.60 -18.75
CA ASN A 136 -7.50 -5.76 -19.08
C ASN A 136 -5.99 -5.46 -19.13
N ASN A 137 -5.51 -4.48 -18.38
CA ASN A 137 -4.09 -4.12 -18.30
C ASN A 137 -3.36 -4.85 -17.17
N VAL A 138 -2.03 -4.81 -17.23
CA VAL A 138 -1.12 -5.10 -16.11
C VAL A 138 -0.44 -3.78 -15.75
N ILE A 139 -0.66 -3.24 -14.55
CA ILE A 139 -0.14 -1.92 -14.13
C ILE A 139 0.70 -2.10 -12.87
N THR A 140 2.01 -1.89 -12.94
CA THR A 140 2.92 -2.29 -11.86
C THR A 140 4.04 -1.28 -11.61
N ASN A 141 4.62 -1.36 -10.41
CA ASN A 141 5.86 -0.68 -10.02
C ASN A 141 5.81 0.83 -10.27
N THR A 142 4.69 1.49 -9.95
CA THR A 142 4.62 2.96 -10.00
C THR A 142 5.79 3.55 -9.24
N ARG A 143 6.37 4.63 -9.78
CA ARG A 143 7.44 5.37 -9.10
C ARG A 143 6.90 6.29 -8.03
N SER A 144 5.60 6.56 -8.07
CA SER A 144 4.94 7.55 -7.21
C SER A 144 3.92 6.90 -6.28
N TRP A 145 2.90 7.66 -5.89
CA TRP A 145 1.94 7.33 -4.84
C TRP A 145 0.73 6.50 -5.31
N SER A 146 0.55 6.25 -6.61
CA SER A 146 -0.52 5.37 -7.11
C SER A 146 -0.17 4.71 -8.45
N CYS A 147 -0.62 3.47 -8.66
CA CYS A 147 -0.51 2.78 -9.95
C CYS A 147 -1.53 3.32 -10.96
N LEU A 148 -2.77 3.53 -10.54
CA LEU A 148 -3.84 4.02 -11.39
C LEU A 148 -4.64 5.07 -10.63
N HIS A 149 -4.74 6.26 -11.22
CA HIS A 149 -5.51 7.35 -10.64
C HIS A 149 -6.54 7.86 -11.64
N TYR A 150 -7.78 7.93 -11.18
CA TYR A 150 -8.86 8.69 -11.80
C TYR A 150 -9.10 9.93 -10.96
N ILE A 151 -8.44 11.02 -11.34
CA ILE A 151 -8.54 12.29 -10.61
C ILE A 151 -9.88 12.96 -10.87
N GLY A 152 -10.40 13.65 -9.86
CA GLY A 152 -11.54 14.53 -10.01
C GLY A 152 -11.22 15.76 -10.85
N SER A 153 -12.25 16.52 -11.17
CA SER A 153 -12.09 17.82 -11.84
C SER A 153 -11.79 18.97 -10.87
N GLY A 154 -12.07 18.78 -9.58
CA GLY A 154 -12.16 19.86 -8.60
C GLY A 154 -13.34 20.82 -8.84
N GLN A 155 -14.28 20.44 -9.71
CA GLN A 155 -15.40 21.27 -10.18
C GLN A 155 -16.70 20.48 -10.12
N ASP A 156 -17.64 20.91 -9.28
CA ASP A 156 -18.93 20.24 -9.09
C ASP A 156 -19.81 20.27 -10.35
N ASP A 157 -19.66 21.29 -11.21
CA ASP A 157 -20.44 21.48 -12.44
C ASP A 157 -19.85 20.74 -13.65
N ASN A 158 -18.61 20.28 -13.56
CA ASN A 158 -17.98 19.43 -14.56
C ASN A 158 -17.18 18.29 -13.88
N PRO A 159 -17.85 17.38 -13.16
CA PRO A 159 -17.18 16.30 -12.44
C PRO A 159 -16.57 15.28 -13.42
N CYS A 160 -15.52 14.61 -12.96
CA CYS A 160 -15.14 13.35 -13.60
C CYS A 160 -16.28 12.34 -13.43
N ARG A 161 -16.69 11.66 -14.51
CA ARG A 161 -17.83 10.74 -14.45
C ARG A 161 -17.72 9.57 -15.41
N GLU A 162 -18.51 8.52 -15.16
CA GLU A 162 -18.67 7.38 -16.07
C GLU A 162 -17.32 6.69 -16.41
N GLY A 163 -16.38 6.70 -15.47
CA GLY A 163 -15.11 5.98 -15.59
C GLY A 163 -15.31 4.48 -15.43
N THR A 164 -14.53 3.68 -16.16
CA THR A 164 -14.52 2.22 -16.04
C THR A 164 -13.11 1.69 -15.81
N VAL A 165 -12.90 1.00 -14.68
CA VAL A 165 -11.67 0.27 -14.36
C VAL A 165 -12.02 -1.20 -14.19
N SER A 166 -11.68 -2.06 -15.16
CA SER A 166 -12.12 -3.45 -15.13
C SER A 166 -11.13 -4.49 -15.64
N GLY A 167 -11.09 -5.65 -14.98
CA GLY A 167 -10.29 -6.79 -15.44
C GLY A 167 -8.78 -6.57 -15.40
N ASN A 168 -8.31 -5.56 -14.68
CA ASN A 168 -6.88 -5.25 -14.61
C ASN A 168 -6.18 -6.12 -13.56
N THR A 169 -4.90 -6.39 -13.78
CA THR A 169 -3.96 -6.82 -12.73
C THR A 169 -3.13 -5.61 -12.32
N ILE A 170 -3.19 -5.22 -11.05
CA ILE A 170 -2.57 -3.99 -10.55
C ILE A 170 -1.64 -4.34 -9.39
N GLY A 171 -0.42 -3.80 -9.45
CA GLY A 171 0.58 -3.91 -8.41
C GLY A 171 1.64 -5.00 -8.62
N PRO A 172 2.71 -5.00 -7.81
CA PRO A 172 2.90 -4.16 -6.62
C PRO A 172 3.07 -2.67 -6.96
N CYS A 173 2.61 -1.79 -6.07
CA CYS A 173 2.62 -0.33 -6.32
C CYS A 173 3.55 0.42 -5.36
N GLY A 174 3.57 0.02 -4.10
CA GLY A 174 4.31 0.71 -3.04
C GLY A 174 5.29 -0.19 -2.31
N THR A 175 6.02 0.43 -1.39
CA THR A 175 6.88 -0.26 -0.42
C THR A 175 6.51 0.29 0.96
N GLU A 176 6.55 -0.55 2.00
CA GLU A 176 6.40 -0.09 3.38
C GLU A 176 7.59 0.78 3.81
N GLY A 177 7.34 1.78 4.65
CA GLY A 177 8.36 2.59 5.31
C GLY A 177 8.62 3.93 4.62
N THR A 178 9.76 4.54 4.97
CA THR A 178 10.17 5.85 4.47
C THR A 178 11.53 5.79 3.79
N ASP A 179 11.78 6.74 2.88
CA ASP A 179 13.15 6.97 2.39
C ASP A 179 14.05 7.61 3.46
N ALA A 180 15.32 7.84 3.11
CA ALA A 180 16.32 8.44 4.00
C ALA A 180 15.99 9.90 4.42
N SER A 181 15.06 10.56 3.72
CA SER A 181 14.56 11.90 4.05
C SER A 181 13.24 11.87 4.84
N GLY A 182 12.74 10.67 5.17
CA GLY A 182 11.49 10.48 5.90
C GLY A 182 10.24 10.56 5.03
N ASN A 183 10.36 10.58 3.70
CA ASN A 183 9.21 10.57 2.82
C ASN A 183 8.62 9.17 2.74
N GLY A 184 7.29 9.08 2.77
CA GLY A 184 6.58 7.82 2.61
C GLY A 184 6.87 7.13 1.29
N LEU A 185 7.07 5.81 1.34
CA LEU A 185 7.25 4.97 0.15
C LEU A 185 5.95 4.27 -0.27
N TRP A 186 4.86 4.54 0.43
CA TRP A 186 3.59 3.89 0.20
C TRP A 186 2.96 4.30 -1.13
N ALA A 187 2.14 3.41 -1.67
CA ALA A 187 1.36 3.73 -2.86
C ALA A 187 0.08 2.90 -2.93
N ASP A 188 -0.92 3.53 -3.54
CA ASP A 188 -2.21 2.94 -3.85
C ASP A 188 -2.15 2.00 -5.05
N GLY A 189 -3.03 1.00 -5.05
CA GLY A 189 -3.39 0.27 -6.27
C GLY A 189 -4.21 1.16 -7.21
N VAL A 190 -5.38 1.58 -6.73
CA VAL A 190 -6.31 2.45 -7.46
C VAL A 190 -6.74 3.61 -6.57
N SER A 191 -6.59 4.83 -7.08
CA SER A 191 -7.11 6.06 -6.46
C SER A 191 -8.23 6.58 -7.36
N PHE A 192 -9.45 6.77 -6.83
CA PHE A 192 -10.63 6.96 -7.68
C PHE A 192 -11.57 8.05 -7.14
N GLU A 193 -11.85 9.06 -7.98
CA GLU A 193 -12.66 10.23 -7.60
C GLU A 193 -13.87 10.47 -8.54
N CYS A 194 -14.08 9.63 -9.55
CA CYS A 194 -15.14 9.87 -10.53
C CYS A 194 -16.51 9.39 -10.05
N VAL A 195 -17.55 10.13 -10.43
CA VAL A 195 -18.95 9.84 -10.07
C VAL A 195 -19.58 8.87 -11.08
N ASN A 196 -20.66 8.17 -10.69
CA ASN A 196 -21.41 7.26 -11.57
C ASN A 196 -20.52 6.29 -12.37
N SER A 197 -19.50 5.74 -11.71
CA SER A 197 -18.42 4.98 -12.33
C SER A 197 -18.37 3.54 -11.81
N VAL A 198 -17.55 2.70 -12.45
CA VAL A 198 -17.41 1.29 -12.07
C VAL A 198 -15.93 0.90 -11.97
N VAL A 199 -15.54 0.37 -10.82
CA VAL A 199 -14.26 -0.31 -10.58
C VAL A 199 -14.58 -1.78 -10.25
N SER A 200 -14.34 -2.68 -11.20
CA SER A 200 -14.81 -4.06 -11.07
C SER A 200 -13.86 -5.14 -11.54
N SER A 201 -13.91 -6.30 -10.89
CA SER A 201 -13.20 -7.51 -11.32
C SER A 201 -11.69 -7.29 -11.55
N ASN A 202 -11.07 -6.40 -10.76
CA ASN A 202 -9.62 -6.20 -10.78
C ASN A 202 -8.94 -7.12 -9.77
N ASN A 203 -7.72 -7.54 -10.07
CA ASN A 203 -6.83 -8.20 -9.14
C ASN A 203 -5.73 -7.21 -8.71
N ILE A 204 -5.79 -6.75 -7.48
CA ILE A 204 -4.89 -5.74 -6.91
C ILE A 204 -4.01 -6.41 -5.87
N THR A 205 -2.69 -6.32 -6.02
CA THR A 205 -1.74 -7.01 -5.15
C THR A 205 -0.64 -6.08 -4.68
N GLY A 206 -0.28 -6.12 -3.39
CA GLY A 206 0.90 -5.43 -2.88
C GLY A 206 0.84 -3.89 -2.97
N SER A 207 -0.34 -3.32 -2.78
CA SER A 207 -0.47 -1.91 -2.38
C SER A 207 -0.08 -1.77 -0.91
N THR A 208 0.63 -0.69 -0.57
CA THR A 208 1.07 -0.44 0.81
C THR A 208 0.39 0.77 1.45
N ASP A 209 -0.32 1.58 0.67
CA ASP A 209 -1.26 2.60 1.16
C ASP A 209 -2.70 2.05 1.12
N GLY A 210 -3.48 2.37 0.07
CA GLY A 210 -4.78 1.76 -0.22
C GLY A 210 -4.77 0.77 -1.39
N GLY A 211 -5.46 -0.37 -1.27
CA GLY A 211 -5.79 -1.20 -2.45
C GLY A 211 -6.65 -0.42 -3.44
N ILE A 212 -7.77 0.10 -2.93
CA ILE A 212 -8.65 1.07 -3.60
C ILE A 212 -8.92 2.22 -2.63
N VAL A 213 -8.58 3.44 -3.01
CA VAL A 213 -8.95 4.66 -2.29
C VAL A 213 -10.07 5.38 -3.03
N ILE A 214 -11.18 5.59 -2.33
CA ILE A 214 -12.38 6.22 -2.86
C ILE A 214 -12.42 7.66 -2.35
N PHE A 215 -12.20 8.61 -3.26
CA PHE A 215 -12.33 10.03 -2.99
C PHE A 215 -13.76 10.41 -3.29
N GLY A 216 -14.64 10.41 -2.28
CA GLY A 216 -16.07 10.74 -2.37
C GLY A 216 -16.70 10.53 -3.75
N SER A 217 -17.05 9.31 -4.15
CA SER A 217 -17.40 9.01 -5.55
C SER A 217 -18.90 8.68 -5.73
N PRO A 218 -19.83 9.65 -5.58
CA PRO A 218 -21.26 9.36 -5.54
C PRO A 218 -21.75 8.61 -6.79
N GLY A 219 -22.62 7.62 -6.57
CA GLY A 219 -23.17 6.76 -7.60
C GLY A 219 -22.21 5.69 -8.15
N SER A 220 -20.96 5.64 -7.67
CA SER A 220 -19.96 4.70 -8.17
C SER A 220 -19.99 3.34 -7.48
N GLN A 221 -19.55 2.32 -8.19
CA GLN A 221 -19.59 0.92 -7.76
C GLN A 221 -18.18 0.32 -7.77
N PHE A 222 -17.83 -0.33 -6.66
CA PHE A 222 -16.55 -1.00 -6.43
C PHE A 222 -16.85 -2.47 -6.14
N VAL A 223 -16.84 -3.29 -7.19
CA VAL A 223 -17.49 -4.62 -7.15
C VAL A 223 -16.61 -5.76 -7.63
N ASP A 224 -16.67 -6.89 -6.92
CA ASP A 224 -16.04 -8.15 -7.31
C ASP A 224 -14.51 -8.04 -7.57
N ASN A 225 -13.83 -7.11 -6.88
CA ASN A 225 -12.37 -7.00 -6.94
C ASN A 225 -11.72 -7.98 -5.96
N ILE A 226 -10.54 -8.47 -6.29
CA ILE A 226 -9.68 -9.23 -5.38
C ILE A 226 -8.52 -8.33 -4.98
N ILE A 227 -8.36 -8.08 -3.69
CA ILE A 227 -7.34 -7.18 -3.14
C ILE A 227 -6.50 -7.98 -2.16
N THR A 228 -5.24 -8.20 -2.52
CA THR A 228 -4.31 -9.03 -1.75
C THR A 228 -3.16 -8.17 -1.22
N SER A 229 -2.84 -8.30 0.07
CA SER A 229 -1.70 -7.61 0.67
C SER A 229 -0.40 -8.01 -0.01
N SER A 230 0.66 -7.24 0.24
CA SER A 230 2.01 -7.74 0.01
C SER A 230 2.21 -9.04 0.78
N ALA A 231 3.10 -9.92 0.29
CA ALA A 231 3.44 -11.16 1.00
C ALA A 231 4.18 -10.90 2.31
N THR A 232 4.83 -9.75 2.45
CA THR A 232 5.69 -9.43 3.59
C THR A 232 5.50 -8.05 4.18
N GLN A 233 4.89 -7.12 3.43
CA GLN A 233 4.78 -5.73 3.85
C GLN A 233 3.40 -5.41 4.42
N LEU A 234 3.38 -4.42 5.30
CA LEU A 234 2.17 -3.82 5.82
C LEU A 234 1.52 -2.92 4.77
N GLY A 235 0.21 -3.08 4.59
CA GLY A 235 -0.65 -2.14 3.87
C GLY A 235 -1.61 -1.44 4.84
N PHE A 236 -1.89 -0.17 4.61
CA PHE A 236 -2.79 0.58 5.49
C PHE A 236 -4.25 0.17 5.32
N GLY A 237 -4.74 0.05 4.09
CA GLY A 237 -6.13 -0.33 3.85
C GLY A 237 -6.34 -1.09 2.55
N ALA A 238 -7.30 -2.01 2.51
CA ALA A 238 -7.68 -2.66 1.25
C ALA A 238 -8.68 -1.77 0.47
N ILE A 239 -9.76 -1.30 1.10
CA ILE A 239 -10.70 -0.31 0.52
C ILE A 239 -10.93 0.84 1.50
N ASN A 240 -10.66 2.06 1.06
CA ASN A 240 -10.72 3.24 1.92
C ASN A 240 -11.81 4.21 1.44
N MET A 241 -12.84 4.42 2.27
CA MET A 241 -13.88 5.44 2.11
C MET A 241 -13.61 6.59 3.08
N VAL A 242 -12.44 7.19 2.95
CA VAL A 242 -11.83 8.07 3.96
C VAL A 242 -11.38 9.44 3.44
N ASP A 243 -11.61 9.74 2.15
CA ASP A 243 -11.17 11.00 1.54
C ASP A 243 -12.36 11.88 1.07
N PRO A 244 -12.33 13.22 1.29
CA PRO A 244 -13.52 14.07 1.29
C PRO A 244 -13.87 14.78 -0.04
N SER A 245 -13.69 14.16 -1.21
CA SER A 245 -14.15 14.82 -2.45
C SER A 245 -15.67 15.03 -2.49
N TYR A 246 -16.11 16.06 -3.24
CA TYR A 246 -17.50 16.53 -3.31
C TYR A 246 -18.13 16.75 -1.92
N GLY A 247 -17.34 17.32 -1.00
CA GLY A 247 -17.75 17.62 0.37
C GLY A 247 -17.92 16.39 1.27
N GLY A 248 -17.30 15.26 0.92
CA GLY A 248 -17.47 13.98 1.62
C GLY A 248 -18.75 13.23 1.23
N ASN A 249 -19.22 13.43 -0.01
CA ASN A 249 -20.41 12.76 -0.53
C ASN A 249 -20.10 11.36 -1.05
N TYR A 250 -20.73 10.36 -0.47
CA TYR A 250 -20.68 8.95 -0.88
C TYR A 250 -22.08 8.41 -1.22
N SER A 251 -23.03 9.30 -1.54
CA SER A 251 -24.40 8.92 -1.90
C SER A 251 -24.40 7.90 -3.04
N ASN A 252 -25.10 6.80 -2.84
CA ASN A 252 -25.21 5.65 -3.74
C ASN A 252 -23.88 4.98 -4.09
N VAL A 253 -22.84 5.12 -3.26
CA VAL A 253 -21.63 4.30 -3.38
C VAL A 253 -21.96 2.86 -2.97
N LEU A 254 -21.54 1.91 -3.81
CA LEU A 254 -21.67 0.47 -3.56
C LEU A 254 -20.29 -0.18 -3.51
N VAL A 255 -19.95 -0.81 -2.37
CA VAL A 255 -18.76 -1.66 -2.21
C VAL A 255 -19.25 -3.08 -1.97
N LYS A 256 -19.16 -3.95 -2.99
CA LYS A 256 -19.83 -5.26 -2.93
C LYS A 256 -19.03 -6.40 -3.54
N GLY A 257 -19.07 -7.57 -2.90
CA GLY A 257 -18.52 -8.79 -3.51
C GLY A 257 -17.00 -8.82 -3.58
N ASN A 258 -16.30 -7.86 -2.97
CA ASN A 258 -14.85 -7.81 -3.02
C ASN A 258 -14.27 -8.89 -2.08
N THR A 259 -13.15 -9.48 -2.48
CA THR A 259 -12.37 -10.41 -1.65
C THR A 259 -11.09 -9.74 -1.21
N ILE A 260 -10.90 -9.59 0.10
CA ILE A 260 -9.74 -8.95 0.73
C ILE A 260 -8.91 -10.04 1.40
N ILE A 261 -7.63 -10.13 1.06
CA ILE A 261 -6.74 -11.22 1.46
C ILE A 261 -5.46 -10.64 2.08
N GLY A 262 -5.25 -10.85 3.37
CA GLY A 262 -3.93 -10.70 4.00
C GLY A 262 -3.14 -12.01 3.85
N GLN A 263 -1.92 -11.97 3.33
CA GLN A 263 -1.12 -13.17 3.03
C GLN A 263 0.31 -13.11 3.54
N GLY A 264 0.87 -14.30 3.82
CA GLY A 264 2.24 -14.43 4.29
C GLY A 264 2.42 -13.78 5.67
N THR A 265 3.44 -12.93 5.79
CA THR A 265 3.61 -12.05 6.96
C THR A 265 3.08 -10.65 6.69
N GLY A 266 2.74 -10.32 5.44
CA GLY A 266 2.06 -9.08 5.12
C GLY A 266 0.63 -9.05 5.66
N LEU A 267 0.12 -7.84 5.84
CA LEU A 267 -1.19 -7.62 6.44
C LEU A 267 -1.82 -6.33 5.90
N PHE A 268 -3.14 -6.21 6.06
CA PHE A 268 -3.82 -4.91 5.99
C PHE A 268 -4.19 -4.46 7.41
N ASN A 269 -3.91 -3.20 7.77
CA ASN A 269 -4.42 -2.64 9.03
C ASN A 269 -5.95 -2.60 9.00
N LEU A 270 -6.50 -2.11 7.88
CA LEU A 270 -7.93 -2.04 7.64
C LEU A 270 -8.32 -2.87 6.40
N GLY A 271 -9.32 -3.73 6.55
CA GLY A 271 -10.01 -4.28 5.40
C GLY A 271 -10.80 -3.19 4.68
N ILE A 272 -11.80 -2.62 5.35
CA ILE A 272 -12.56 -1.46 4.86
C ILE A 272 -12.63 -0.37 5.92
N GLY A 273 -12.09 0.81 5.63
CA GLY A 273 -12.21 2.00 6.47
C GLY A 273 -13.32 2.93 5.99
N ILE A 274 -14.23 3.35 6.88
CA ILE A 274 -15.40 4.19 6.53
C ILE A 274 -15.53 5.40 7.45
N GLY A 275 -15.44 6.59 6.87
CA GLY A 275 -15.75 7.86 7.55
C GLY A 275 -14.52 8.71 7.88
N ASN A 276 -14.80 9.95 8.31
CA ASN A 276 -13.82 11.02 8.42
C ASN A 276 -12.84 10.90 9.60
N GLN A 277 -13.03 9.93 10.48
CA GLN A 277 -12.23 9.76 11.69
C GLN A 277 -11.36 8.50 11.68
N VAL A 278 -11.51 7.64 10.65
CA VAL A 278 -10.84 6.33 10.61
C VAL A 278 -9.37 6.45 10.22
N TRP A 279 -9.04 7.34 9.28
CA TRP A 279 -7.70 7.47 8.70
C TRP A 279 -6.76 8.37 9.52
N SER A 280 -5.51 8.52 9.07
CA SER A 280 -4.48 9.33 9.73
C SER A 280 -4.77 10.83 9.70
N ASN A 281 -5.39 11.31 8.62
CA ASN A 281 -5.77 12.71 8.41
C ASN A 281 -7.27 12.90 8.68
N GLN A 282 -7.63 13.08 9.95
CA GLN A 282 -9.03 13.30 10.34
C GLN A 282 -9.59 14.56 9.67
N HIS A 283 -10.80 14.46 9.14
CA HIS A 283 -11.51 15.61 8.60
C HIS A 283 -12.56 16.11 9.62
N PRO A 284 -12.77 17.42 9.79
CA PRO A 284 -13.71 17.93 10.80
C PRO A 284 -15.18 17.56 10.50
N ASP A 285 -15.56 17.54 9.22
CA ASP A 285 -16.95 17.25 8.82
C ASP A 285 -17.17 15.76 8.53
N PRO A 286 -18.28 15.17 9.03
CA PRO A 286 -18.68 13.80 8.72
C PRO A 286 -18.98 13.58 7.24
N TYR A 287 -18.52 12.46 6.72
CA TYR A 287 -18.89 11.99 5.37
C TYR A 287 -20.32 11.48 5.36
N PHE A 288 -20.92 11.39 4.18
CA PHE A 288 -22.34 11.12 4.12
C PHE A 288 -22.79 10.27 2.94
N GLY A 289 -23.79 9.45 3.21
CA GLY A 289 -24.42 8.55 2.27
C GLY A 289 -25.78 9.04 1.74
N PRO A 290 -26.64 8.10 1.29
CA PRO A 290 -26.60 6.68 1.62
C PRO A 290 -25.48 5.90 0.92
N ALA A 291 -24.78 4.97 1.60
CA ALA A 291 -23.83 4.04 0.98
C ALA A 291 -24.10 2.60 1.41
N THR A 292 -23.73 1.64 0.56
CA THR A 292 -23.92 0.20 0.82
C THR A 292 -22.60 -0.56 0.69
N ILE A 293 -22.23 -1.28 1.75
CA ILE A 293 -21.03 -2.11 1.82
C ILE A 293 -21.48 -3.53 2.18
N THR A 294 -21.48 -4.45 1.21
CA THR A 294 -22.15 -5.74 1.41
C THR A 294 -21.50 -6.92 0.72
N ASN A 295 -21.59 -8.10 1.33
CA ASN A 295 -21.11 -9.36 0.76
C ASN A 295 -19.62 -9.33 0.37
N ASN A 296 -18.80 -8.56 1.09
CA ASN A 296 -17.35 -8.63 0.95
C ASN A 296 -16.81 -9.78 1.82
N LYS A 297 -15.71 -10.39 1.38
CA LYS A 297 -15.08 -11.53 2.06
C LYS A 297 -13.68 -11.18 2.53
N PHE A 298 -13.35 -11.51 3.78
CA PHE A 298 -12.06 -11.24 4.40
C PHE A 298 -11.34 -12.56 4.71
N ILE A 299 -10.06 -12.65 4.34
CA ILE A 299 -9.25 -13.86 4.48
C ILE A 299 -7.85 -13.49 5.00
N GLY A 300 -7.34 -14.26 5.95
CA GLY A 300 -5.97 -14.16 6.44
C GLY A 300 -5.69 -12.92 7.30
N ASN A 301 -4.51 -12.32 7.13
CA ASN A 301 -3.97 -11.28 8.01
C ASN A 301 -4.60 -9.91 7.75
N VAL A 302 -5.80 -9.67 8.28
CA VAL A 302 -6.50 -8.38 8.26
C VAL A 302 -6.70 -7.94 9.70
N GLY A 303 -6.09 -6.82 10.11
CA GLY A 303 -6.04 -6.40 11.50
C GLY A 303 -7.40 -5.95 12.06
N PHE A 304 -8.13 -5.16 11.27
CA PHE A 304 -9.54 -4.86 11.51
C PHE A 304 -10.30 -4.99 10.19
N SER A 305 -11.27 -5.89 10.13
CA SER A 305 -12.04 -6.15 8.92
C SER A 305 -12.83 -4.94 8.42
N ILE A 306 -13.66 -4.30 9.26
CA ILE A 306 -14.37 -3.05 8.92
C ILE A 306 -14.39 -2.11 10.11
N VAL A 307 -13.98 -0.86 9.92
CA VAL A 307 -14.06 0.20 10.93
C VAL A 307 -14.89 1.38 10.43
N ILE A 308 -15.87 1.80 11.22
CA ILE A 308 -16.78 2.90 10.89
C ILE A 308 -16.68 3.98 11.97
N ASN A 309 -16.31 5.20 11.56
CA ASN A 309 -16.34 6.35 12.44
C ASN A 309 -16.56 7.66 11.66
N GLY A 310 -17.65 8.34 11.98
CA GLY A 310 -17.95 9.68 11.49
C GLY A 310 -18.66 9.66 10.14
N TRP A 311 -19.95 9.33 10.20
CA TRP A 311 -20.80 9.15 9.02
C TRP A 311 -22.20 9.68 9.25
N ARG A 312 -22.85 10.17 8.20
CA ARG A 312 -24.26 10.57 8.26
C ARG A 312 -25.08 10.19 7.03
N ASN A 313 -26.40 10.34 7.13
CA ASN A 313 -27.37 10.25 6.02
C ASN A 313 -27.49 8.87 5.35
N GLY A 314 -27.36 7.77 6.09
CA GLY A 314 -27.60 6.43 5.55
C GLY A 314 -26.32 5.61 5.41
N LEU A 315 -26.27 4.46 6.08
CA LEU A 315 -25.19 3.50 5.90
C LEU A 315 -25.69 2.07 6.08
N THR A 316 -25.44 1.21 5.10
CA THR A 316 -25.79 -0.21 5.18
C THR A 316 -24.51 -1.03 5.06
N VAL A 317 -24.13 -1.74 6.12
CA VAL A 317 -22.97 -2.64 6.16
C VAL A 317 -23.39 -4.03 6.61
N THR A 318 -23.71 -4.89 5.65
CA THR A 318 -24.35 -6.19 5.92
C THR A 318 -23.84 -7.33 5.06
N GLY A 319 -23.88 -8.55 5.58
CA GLY A 319 -23.54 -9.76 4.83
C GLY A 319 -22.05 -9.92 4.53
N ASN A 320 -21.17 -9.15 5.17
CA ASN A 320 -19.73 -9.28 5.01
C ASN A 320 -19.22 -10.49 5.80
N ASP A 321 -18.44 -11.35 5.15
CA ASP A 321 -17.94 -12.60 5.70
C ASP A 321 -16.51 -12.45 6.22
N ILE A 322 -16.36 -12.45 7.54
CA ILE A 322 -15.07 -12.39 8.24
C ILE A 322 -14.60 -13.76 8.74
N SER A 323 -15.27 -14.85 8.39
CA SER A 323 -14.93 -16.19 8.93
C SER A 323 -13.56 -16.71 8.48
N GLY A 324 -12.94 -16.08 7.47
CA GLY A 324 -11.66 -16.48 6.91
C GLY A 324 -10.44 -15.76 7.46
N ILE A 325 -10.60 -14.81 8.39
CA ILE A 325 -9.48 -14.05 8.96
C ILE A 325 -8.63 -14.90 9.92
N THR A 326 -7.34 -14.55 10.04
CA THR A 326 -6.45 -15.14 11.04
C THR A 326 -6.84 -14.64 12.44
N THR A 327 -6.96 -15.53 13.42
CA THR A 327 -7.29 -15.17 14.81
C THR A 327 -6.40 -15.93 15.81
N PRO A 328 -5.97 -15.30 16.92
CA PRO A 328 -6.17 -13.89 17.27
C PRO A 328 -5.33 -12.95 16.38
N SER A 329 -5.74 -11.69 16.24
CA SER A 329 -5.03 -10.70 15.41
C SER A 329 -3.61 -10.42 15.93
N SER A 330 -3.39 -10.63 17.23
CA SER A 330 -2.07 -10.60 17.89
C SER A 330 -1.09 -11.67 17.39
N SER A 331 -1.53 -12.65 16.59
CA SER A 331 -0.62 -13.64 15.99
C SER A 331 0.14 -13.10 14.78
N PHE A 332 -0.33 -12.01 14.17
CA PHE A 332 0.27 -11.42 12.96
C PHE A 332 0.37 -9.90 12.98
N ALA A 333 -0.14 -9.22 14.02
CA ALA A 333 -0.06 -7.76 14.19
C ALA A 333 0.21 -7.37 15.66
N ASP A 334 0.69 -6.14 15.85
CA ASP A 334 0.85 -5.50 17.16
C ASP A 334 0.17 -4.13 17.20
N ALA A 335 -0.56 -3.86 18.29
CA ALA A 335 -1.29 -2.61 18.51
C ALA A 335 -0.65 -1.71 19.58
N GLY A 336 0.55 -2.01 20.09
CA GLY A 336 1.13 -1.35 21.27
C GLY A 336 1.30 0.18 21.14
N GLN A 337 1.42 0.70 19.92
CA GLN A 337 1.48 2.15 19.64
C GLN A 337 0.13 2.79 19.30
N CYS A 338 -0.94 2.00 19.22
CA CYS A 338 -2.27 2.49 18.91
C CYS A 338 -2.85 3.29 20.09
N GLN A 339 -3.92 4.04 19.84
CA GLN A 339 -4.69 4.65 20.91
C GLN A 339 -5.24 3.56 21.86
N PRO A 340 -5.39 3.83 23.17
CA PRO A 340 -5.85 2.84 24.15
C PRO A 340 -7.16 2.12 23.77
N GLN A 341 -8.07 2.83 23.11
CA GLN A 341 -9.36 2.30 22.65
C GLN A 341 -9.18 1.31 21.50
N VAL A 342 -8.27 1.60 20.56
CA VAL A 342 -7.91 0.66 19.48
C VAL A 342 -7.22 -0.57 20.07
N GLN A 343 -6.30 -0.39 21.03
CA GLN A 343 -5.68 -1.51 21.75
C GLN A 343 -6.71 -2.39 22.45
N THR A 344 -7.73 -1.78 23.07
CA THR A 344 -8.82 -2.51 23.74
C THR A 344 -9.59 -3.37 22.73
N SER A 345 -9.97 -2.79 21.60
CA SER A 345 -10.71 -3.49 20.53
C SER A 345 -9.87 -4.62 19.92
N PHE A 346 -8.59 -4.35 19.66
CA PHE A 346 -7.62 -5.33 19.18
C PHE A 346 -7.46 -6.52 20.13
N ASN A 347 -7.26 -6.25 21.43
CA ASN A 347 -7.13 -7.29 22.45
C ASN A 347 -8.41 -8.12 22.63
N ALA A 348 -9.57 -7.53 22.35
CA ALA A 348 -10.85 -8.21 22.34
C ALA A 348 -11.10 -9.02 21.04
N ASN A 349 -10.21 -8.92 20.04
CA ASN A 349 -10.38 -9.48 18.70
C ASN A 349 -11.67 -8.99 18.02
N GLU A 350 -12.00 -7.71 18.20
CA GLU A 350 -13.10 -7.05 17.51
C GLU A 350 -12.71 -6.73 16.08
N GLU A 351 -13.51 -7.19 15.11
CA GLU A 351 -13.18 -7.12 13.68
C GLU A 351 -14.08 -6.20 12.88
N LEU A 352 -15.34 -6.10 13.32
CA LEU A 352 -16.33 -5.18 12.79
C LEU A 352 -16.62 -4.16 13.88
N ILE A 353 -16.15 -2.93 13.67
CA ILE A 353 -16.14 -1.89 14.70
C ILE A 353 -16.91 -0.68 14.21
N VAL A 354 -17.73 -0.12 15.10
CA VAL A 354 -18.44 1.14 14.85
C VAL A 354 -18.40 2.02 16.09
N TYR A 355 -18.08 3.30 15.92
CA TYR A 355 -18.32 4.30 16.96
C TYR A 355 -19.72 4.90 16.79
N GLN A 356 -20.74 4.26 17.37
CA GLN A 356 -22.16 4.64 17.19
C GLN A 356 -22.47 6.14 17.43
N PRO A 357 -21.88 6.83 18.44
CA PRO A 357 -22.17 8.25 18.65
C PRO A 357 -21.80 9.18 17.48
N SER A 358 -20.94 8.75 16.56
CA SER A 358 -20.60 9.53 15.35
C SER A 358 -21.41 9.15 14.11
N ILE A 359 -22.40 8.27 14.26
CA ILE A 359 -23.31 7.85 13.18
C ILE A 359 -24.63 8.61 13.29
N ALA A 360 -24.99 9.35 12.24
CA ALA A 360 -26.24 10.13 12.20
C ALA A 360 -27.15 9.70 11.03
N GLY A 361 -28.42 9.43 11.33
CA GLY A 361 -29.41 9.00 10.34
C GLY A 361 -29.56 7.47 10.25
N PRO A 362 -30.29 6.96 9.24
CA PRO A 362 -30.56 5.54 9.11
C PRO A 362 -29.26 4.72 9.01
N SER A 363 -29.18 3.63 9.76
CA SER A 363 -28.08 2.68 9.64
C SER A 363 -28.59 1.26 9.76
N ASP A 364 -27.95 0.34 9.04
CA ASP A 364 -28.21 -1.09 9.10
C ASP A 364 -26.85 -1.81 9.10
N PHE A 365 -26.53 -2.44 10.22
CA PHE A 365 -25.25 -3.12 10.44
C PHE A 365 -25.51 -4.59 10.74
N GLN A 366 -24.70 -5.48 10.18
CA GLN A 366 -24.75 -6.90 10.56
C GLN A 366 -24.47 -7.08 12.06
N SER A 367 -25.00 -8.16 12.64
CA SER A 367 -25.03 -8.42 14.09
C SER A 367 -23.67 -8.42 14.77
N ASP A 368 -22.60 -8.70 14.03
CA ASP A 368 -21.27 -8.93 14.58
C ASP A 368 -20.51 -7.61 14.83
N PHE A 369 -21.11 -6.46 14.45
CA PHE A 369 -20.54 -5.15 14.75
C PHE A 369 -20.51 -4.88 16.26
N THR A 370 -19.33 -4.54 16.75
CA THR A 370 -19.14 -4.06 18.11
C THR A 370 -19.16 -2.54 18.15
N SER A 371 -20.04 -2.00 18.99
CA SER A 371 -20.10 -0.57 19.26
C SER A 371 -19.07 -0.21 20.33
N VAL A 372 -18.03 0.52 19.96
CA VAL A 372 -17.00 0.95 20.93
C VAL A 372 -17.51 2.12 21.78
N PRO A 373 -17.24 2.14 23.10
CA PRO A 373 -17.83 3.12 24.02
C PRO A 373 -17.13 4.49 23.99
N GLN A 374 -15.91 4.56 23.47
CA GLN A 374 -15.10 5.77 23.40
C GLN A 374 -14.63 6.00 21.97
N ASN A 375 -14.54 7.27 21.59
CA ASN A 375 -14.05 7.63 20.26
C ASN A 375 -12.58 7.20 20.09
N ALA A 376 -12.27 6.63 18.92
CA ALA A 376 -10.93 6.28 18.51
C ALA A 376 -10.73 6.65 17.04
N THR A 377 -9.55 7.16 16.75
CA THR A 377 -9.20 7.71 15.44
C THR A 377 -7.88 7.15 14.95
N ASN A 378 -7.58 7.25 13.65
CA ASN A 378 -6.33 6.75 13.07
C ASN A 378 -6.09 5.27 13.40
N TRP A 379 -6.89 4.40 12.78
CA TRP A 379 -6.82 2.95 12.95
C TRP A 379 -5.66 2.30 12.16
N LEU A 380 -4.78 3.11 11.57
CA LEU A 380 -3.61 2.67 10.80
C LEU A 380 -2.36 2.45 11.65
N CYS A 381 -2.55 2.15 12.92
CA CYS A 381 -1.48 2.13 13.91
C CYS A 381 -0.93 0.73 14.18
N LEU A 382 -1.51 -0.32 13.59
CA LEU A 382 -0.96 -1.67 13.74
C LEU A 382 0.41 -1.73 13.03
N LYS A 383 1.28 -2.59 13.55
CA LYS A 383 2.53 -2.98 12.92
C LYS A 383 2.63 -4.49 12.83
N HIS A 384 3.61 -4.97 12.06
CA HIS A 384 4.09 -6.33 12.23
C HIS A 384 4.41 -6.59 13.72
N PRO A 385 4.10 -7.79 14.24
CA PRO A 385 4.49 -8.16 15.59
C PRO A 385 6.01 -8.12 15.66
N LEU A 386 6.52 -7.49 16.71
CA LEU A 386 7.95 -7.51 16.96
C LEU A 386 8.39 -8.97 17.14
N PRO A 387 9.57 -9.35 16.63
CA PRO A 387 10.03 -10.73 16.77
C PRO A 387 10.28 -11.07 18.24
N SER A 388 10.29 -12.36 18.58
CA SER A 388 10.69 -12.83 19.91
C SER A 388 12.20 -12.82 20.11
N ALA A 389 12.97 -12.75 19.02
CA ALA A 389 14.42 -12.63 19.04
C ALA A 389 14.94 -12.00 17.75
N GLU A 390 16.07 -11.29 17.84
CA GLU A 390 16.76 -10.71 16.69
C GLU A 390 18.26 -11.00 16.77
N SER A 391 18.87 -11.31 15.61
CA SER A 391 20.27 -11.72 15.50
C SER A 391 21.06 -10.77 14.61
N PHE A 392 22.18 -10.27 15.11
CA PHE A 392 23.06 -9.34 14.41
C PHE A 392 24.42 -9.98 14.13
N ALA A 393 24.87 -9.94 12.88
CA ALA A 393 26.25 -10.27 12.51
C ALA A 393 27.21 -9.09 12.81
N THR A 394 26.68 -7.87 12.80
CA THR A 394 27.36 -6.64 13.21
C THR A 394 26.37 -5.71 13.88
N LEU A 395 26.78 -5.02 14.94
CA LEU A 395 25.94 -4.08 15.69
C LEU A 395 26.76 -2.84 16.06
N SER A 396 26.17 -1.65 15.94
CA SER A 396 26.75 -0.40 16.41
C SER A 396 25.63 0.57 16.77
N VAL A 397 25.43 0.83 18.05
CA VAL A 397 24.34 1.67 18.57
C VAL A 397 24.90 2.60 19.64
N ASN A 398 24.70 3.91 19.49
CA ASN A 398 25.14 4.88 20.49
C ASN A 398 24.06 5.17 21.55
N GLY A 399 24.47 5.67 22.72
CA GLY A 399 23.58 6.02 23.83
C GLY A 399 22.54 7.08 23.49
N GLN A 400 22.78 7.90 22.47
CA GLN A 400 21.83 8.89 21.97
C GLN A 400 20.67 8.25 21.19
N ALA A 401 20.92 7.18 20.42
CA ALA A 401 19.87 6.41 19.75
C ALA A 401 18.96 5.70 20.75
N SER A 402 19.49 5.40 21.95
CA SER A 402 18.85 4.73 23.08
C SER A 402 18.41 3.29 22.78
N THR A 403 17.63 3.03 21.75
CA THR A 403 17.14 1.70 21.38
C THR A 403 18.22 0.87 20.69
N VAL A 404 18.46 -0.34 21.20
CA VAL A 404 19.28 -1.39 20.56
C VAL A 404 18.42 -2.32 19.73
N VAL A 405 17.33 -2.85 20.33
CA VAL A 405 16.36 -3.69 19.64
C VAL A 405 14.99 -3.62 20.35
N ASP A 406 13.93 -3.69 19.55
CA ASP A 406 12.55 -3.84 19.99
C ASP A 406 12.04 -5.24 19.66
N LEU A 407 11.63 -6.00 20.68
CA LEU A 407 11.08 -7.35 20.60
C LEU A 407 9.67 -7.38 21.18
N ALA A 408 8.90 -8.44 20.92
CA ALA A 408 7.56 -8.58 21.48
C ALA A 408 7.60 -8.52 23.02
N HIS A 409 6.97 -7.49 23.59
CA HIS A 409 6.95 -7.19 25.03
C HIS A 409 8.34 -7.07 25.68
N PHE A 410 9.38 -6.75 24.91
CA PHE A 410 10.73 -6.64 25.43
C PHE A 410 11.55 -5.61 24.67
N HIS A 411 12.17 -4.69 25.39
CA HIS A 411 12.95 -3.58 24.82
C HIS A 411 14.38 -3.67 25.31
N VAL A 412 15.35 -3.52 24.42
CA VAL A 412 16.76 -3.40 24.78
C VAL A 412 17.24 -2.02 24.42
N GLN A 413 17.85 -1.34 25.39
CA GLN A 413 18.42 -0.01 25.20
C GLN A 413 19.84 0.09 25.73
N ILE A 414 20.63 0.97 25.13
CA ILE A 414 21.82 1.55 25.74
C ILE A 414 21.41 2.91 26.35
N GLN A 415 21.65 3.05 27.65
CA GLN A 415 21.35 4.27 28.39
C GLN A 415 22.46 5.30 28.19
N GLY A 416 22.18 6.56 28.52
CA GLY A 416 23.14 7.67 28.37
C GLY A 416 24.41 7.54 29.22
N ASP A 417 24.47 6.59 30.14
CA ASP A 417 25.65 6.21 30.94
C ASP A 417 26.35 4.95 30.42
N GLY A 418 25.96 4.42 29.25
CA GLY A 418 26.56 3.23 28.64
C GLY A 418 26.03 1.90 29.20
N ASN A 419 25.08 1.94 30.14
CA ASN A 419 24.45 0.73 30.63
C ASN A 419 23.49 0.15 29.57
N VAL A 420 23.65 -1.12 29.23
CA VAL A 420 22.75 -1.82 28.30
C VAL A 420 21.73 -2.60 29.10
N VAL A 421 20.45 -2.39 28.86
CA VAL A 421 19.37 -2.89 29.69
C VAL A 421 18.33 -3.59 28.84
N GLY A 422 17.97 -4.81 29.22
CA GLY A 422 16.79 -5.52 28.70
C GLY A 422 15.59 -5.35 29.63
N LEU A 423 14.50 -4.84 29.08
CA LEU A 423 13.29 -4.42 29.78
C LEU A 423 12.11 -5.22 29.27
N ASP A 424 11.43 -5.95 30.14
CA ASP A 424 10.11 -6.51 29.84
C ASP A 424 9.08 -5.40 29.93
N THR A 425 8.29 -5.24 28.87
CA THR A 425 7.29 -4.17 28.69
C THR A 425 5.86 -4.70 28.72
N THR A 426 5.66 -5.96 29.17
CA THR A 426 4.34 -6.60 29.27
C THR A 426 3.36 -5.74 30.06
N GLY A 427 2.19 -5.49 29.48
CA GLY A 427 1.14 -4.68 30.11
C GLY A 427 1.50 -3.20 30.29
N GLY A 428 2.50 -2.69 29.56
CA GLY A 428 2.94 -1.30 29.62
C GLY A 428 3.79 -0.95 30.85
N VAL A 429 4.15 -1.94 31.67
CA VAL A 429 5.06 -1.77 32.81
C VAL A 429 6.45 -2.18 32.39
N TRP A 430 7.43 -1.29 32.57
CA TRP A 430 8.81 -1.50 32.15
C TRP A 430 9.62 -2.06 33.33
N THR A 431 9.98 -3.34 33.26
CA THR A 431 10.72 -4.04 34.31
C THR A 431 12.06 -4.54 33.80
N VAL A 432 13.14 -4.18 34.48
CA VAL A 432 14.50 -4.64 34.12
C VAL A 432 14.60 -6.14 34.35
N LYS A 433 14.90 -6.91 33.30
CA LYS A 433 15.25 -8.34 33.40
C LYS A 433 16.75 -8.56 33.48
N TRP A 434 17.53 -7.70 32.82
CA TRP A 434 18.98 -7.71 32.92
C TRP A 434 19.57 -6.33 32.59
N ALA A 435 20.77 -6.10 33.11
CA ALA A 435 21.60 -4.95 32.76
C ALA A 435 23.05 -5.40 32.60
N SER A 436 23.79 -4.80 31.68
CA SER A 436 25.23 -5.07 31.52
C SER A 436 25.99 -4.63 32.79
N GLY A 437 25.55 -3.54 33.43
CA GLY A 437 26.07 -3.03 34.70
C GLY A 437 27.13 -1.91 34.68
N PRO A 438 27.80 -1.53 33.56
CA PRO A 438 28.71 -0.39 33.57
C PRO A 438 27.92 0.92 33.53
N GLN A 439 28.44 1.92 34.24
CA GLN A 439 28.03 3.31 34.11
C GLN A 439 29.30 4.14 33.90
N SER A 440 29.36 4.93 32.83
CA SER A 440 30.48 5.81 32.53
C SER A 440 30.04 7.27 32.50
N SER A 441 30.81 8.13 33.17
CA SER A 441 30.67 9.58 33.06
C SER A 441 31.20 10.14 31.73
N ASN A 442 31.86 9.30 30.90
CA ASN A 442 32.48 9.73 29.65
C ASN A 442 31.59 9.50 28.42
N CYS A 443 30.31 9.23 28.61
CA CYS A 443 29.34 9.03 27.51
C CYS A 443 28.90 10.33 26.83
N GLY A 444 29.32 11.50 27.32
CA GLY A 444 28.80 12.79 26.85
C GLY A 444 27.43 13.13 27.49
N ALA A 445 27.00 14.38 27.35
CA ALA A 445 25.78 14.88 28.01
C ALA A 445 24.49 14.22 27.49
N ASP A 446 24.53 13.68 26.27
CA ASP A 446 23.43 13.03 25.57
C ASP A 446 23.68 11.52 25.32
N GLY A 447 24.75 10.95 25.90
CA GLY A 447 25.11 9.55 25.70
C GLY A 447 25.79 9.23 24.37
N SER A 448 26.01 10.21 23.50
CA SER A 448 26.54 10.03 22.14
C SER A 448 27.93 9.36 22.07
N SER A 449 28.74 9.49 23.11
CA SER A 449 30.08 8.87 23.17
C SER A 449 30.06 7.43 23.65
N CYS A 450 28.93 6.93 24.16
CA CYS A 450 28.80 5.53 24.55
C CYS A 450 28.20 4.70 23.41
N VAL A 451 28.88 3.62 23.03
CA VAL A 451 28.52 2.80 21.87
C VAL A 451 28.53 1.33 22.25
N LEU A 452 27.40 0.66 22.08
CA LEU A 452 27.31 -0.80 22.04
C LEU A 452 27.76 -1.27 20.66
N PHE A 453 28.73 -2.16 20.62
CA PHE A 453 29.38 -2.62 19.42
C PHE A 453 29.48 -4.15 19.37
N PHE A 454 29.21 -4.74 18.22
CA PHE A 454 29.56 -6.12 17.87
C PHE A 454 30.17 -6.11 16.48
N GLY A 455 31.44 -6.48 16.38
CA GLY A 455 32.20 -6.40 15.14
C GLY A 455 32.73 -7.74 14.65
N SER A 456 33.64 -7.65 13.68
CA SER A 456 34.34 -8.80 13.10
C SER A 456 35.22 -9.57 14.08
N ASP A 457 35.59 -8.94 15.20
CA ASP A 457 36.32 -9.58 16.28
C ASP A 457 35.45 -10.55 17.07
N GLY A 458 34.11 -10.47 16.95
CA GLY A 458 33.18 -11.39 17.58
C GLY A 458 32.98 -11.13 19.07
N ASP A 459 33.33 -9.94 19.56
CA ASP A 459 33.07 -9.52 20.93
C ASP A 459 31.94 -8.49 20.97
N LEU A 460 30.97 -8.69 21.87
CA LEU A 460 29.96 -7.69 22.18
C LEU A 460 30.50 -6.79 23.28
N SER A 461 30.69 -5.51 22.98
CA SER A 461 31.34 -4.56 23.88
C SER A 461 30.58 -3.24 23.97
N VAL A 462 30.74 -2.55 25.10
CA VAL A 462 30.38 -1.14 25.22
C VAL A 462 31.66 -0.33 25.31
N HIS A 463 31.76 0.72 24.52
CA HIS A 463 32.85 1.70 24.53
C HIS A 463 32.32 3.06 24.96
N ASP A 464 33.11 3.82 25.71
CA ASP A 464 32.90 5.25 25.95
C ASP A 464 33.98 6.09 25.21
N ALA A 465 34.07 7.40 25.48
CA ALA A 465 35.08 8.26 24.86
C ALA A 465 36.55 7.90 25.21
N VAL A 466 36.78 7.07 26.23
CA VAL A 466 38.10 6.71 26.76
C VAL A 466 38.49 5.27 26.38
N GLY A 467 37.52 4.38 26.20
CA GLY A 467 37.77 3.02 25.74
C GLY A 467 36.65 2.03 26.07
N GLN A 468 36.97 0.74 26.07
CA GLN A 468 36.02 -0.31 26.39
C GLN A 468 35.69 -0.31 27.89
N VAL A 469 34.40 -0.22 28.23
CA VAL A 469 33.90 -0.24 29.62
C VAL A 469 33.25 -1.56 29.99
N TRP A 470 32.85 -2.36 29.00
CA TRP A 470 32.29 -3.71 29.19
C TRP A 470 32.41 -4.56 27.95
N HIS A 471 32.47 -5.87 28.12
CA HIS A 471 32.40 -6.82 27.02
C HIS A 471 31.98 -8.23 27.45
N SER A 472 31.62 -9.05 26.47
CA SER A 472 31.28 -10.48 26.62
C SER A 472 32.49 -11.41 26.69
N ALA A 473 33.70 -10.93 26.37
CA ALA A 473 34.92 -11.74 26.27
C ALA A 473 34.85 -12.88 25.26
N THR A 474 34.14 -12.68 24.15
CA THR A 474 33.93 -13.69 23.10
C THR A 474 34.78 -13.47 21.85
N SER A 475 35.75 -12.55 21.93
CA SER A 475 36.66 -12.23 20.83
C SER A 475 37.29 -13.49 20.22
N GLY A 476 37.30 -13.58 18.89
CA GLY A 476 37.78 -14.72 18.11
C GLY A 476 36.82 -15.90 18.01
N THR A 477 35.75 -15.95 18.80
CA THR A 477 34.79 -17.07 18.83
C THR A 477 33.37 -16.67 18.42
N GLY A 478 32.91 -15.47 18.78
CA GLY A 478 31.60 -14.96 18.41
C GLY A 478 31.45 -14.71 16.90
N LYS A 479 30.23 -14.93 16.40
CA LYS A 479 29.82 -14.71 15.01
C LYS A 479 28.51 -13.96 14.88
N SER A 480 27.61 -14.10 15.85
CA SER A 480 26.43 -13.27 15.95
C SER A 480 26.09 -12.99 17.40
N VAL A 481 25.40 -11.88 17.63
CA VAL A 481 24.72 -11.58 18.89
C VAL A 481 23.23 -11.73 18.69
N VAL A 482 22.56 -12.40 19.62
CA VAL A 482 21.10 -12.62 19.62
C VAL A 482 20.50 -12.00 20.86
N PHE A 483 19.51 -11.14 20.68
CA PHE A 483 18.65 -10.65 21.76
C PHE A 483 17.33 -11.41 21.73
N SER A 484 16.78 -11.79 22.88
CA SER A 484 15.49 -12.46 23.00
C SER A 484 14.61 -11.82 24.07
N ASN A 485 13.30 -11.89 23.86
CA ASN A 485 12.29 -11.51 24.86
C ASN A 485 12.09 -12.57 25.97
N SER A 486 12.85 -13.66 25.93
CA SER A 486 12.83 -14.72 26.92
C SER A 486 14.25 -15.13 27.31
N SER A 487 14.42 -15.72 28.50
CA SER A 487 15.71 -16.21 28.98
C SER A 487 16.20 -17.40 28.12
N PRO A 488 17.44 -17.41 27.59
CA PRO A 488 18.47 -16.38 27.72
C PRO A 488 18.20 -15.14 26.86
N TYR A 489 18.14 -13.97 27.49
CA TYR A 489 17.73 -12.71 26.86
C TYR A 489 18.78 -12.11 25.93
N LEU A 490 20.04 -12.53 26.08
CA LEU A 490 21.15 -12.10 25.24
C LEU A 490 22.13 -13.25 25.11
N GLN A 491 22.57 -13.54 23.88
CA GLN A 491 23.57 -14.58 23.59
C GLN A 491 24.57 -14.06 22.58
N VAL A 492 25.82 -14.52 22.69
CA VAL A 492 26.78 -14.49 21.57
C VAL A 492 26.96 -15.92 21.10
N LEU A 493 26.71 -16.15 19.80
CA LEU A 493 26.78 -17.46 19.17
C LEU A 493 28.05 -17.59 18.33
N ASN A 494 28.61 -18.80 18.25
CA ASN A 494 29.72 -19.12 17.35
C ASN A 494 29.23 -19.49 15.94
N ALA A 495 30.14 -19.86 15.05
CA ALA A 495 29.84 -20.23 13.66
C ALA A 495 28.93 -21.47 13.51
N ALA A 496 28.87 -22.33 14.53
CA ALA A 496 28.00 -23.50 14.57
C ALA A 496 26.63 -23.20 15.19
N GLY A 497 26.36 -21.94 15.56
CA GLY A 497 25.12 -21.52 16.22
C GLY A 497 25.05 -21.87 17.71
N ALA A 498 26.14 -22.33 18.32
CA ALA A 498 26.18 -22.61 19.75
C ALA A 498 26.55 -21.37 20.55
N ALA A 499 25.88 -21.14 21.68
CA ALA A 499 26.18 -20.03 22.58
C ALA A 499 27.57 -20.20 23.20
N VAL A 500 28.41 -19.17 23.06
CA VAL A 500 29.71 -19.06 23.71
C VAL A 500 29.68 -18.11 24.90
N TRP A 501 28.60 -17.33 25.02
CA TRP A 501 28.31 -16.47 26.16
C TRP A 501 26.81 -16.15 26.18
N SER A 502 26.22 -16.00 27.37
CA SER A 502 24.82 -15.56 27.49
C SER A 502 24.50 -14.80 28.79
N ILE A 503 23.41 -14.04 28.75
CA ILE A 503 22.70 -13.51 29.92
C ILE A 503 21.35 -14.22 30.06
N ALA A 504 21.17 -14.96 31.15
CA ALA A 504 19.93 -15.61 31.54
C ALA A 504 19.55 -15.15 32.95
N ASP A 505 18.40 -14.49 33.12
CA ASP A 505 17.87 -14.03 34.42
C ASP A 505 18.91 -13.34 35.33
N GLY A 506 19.71 -12.45 34.73
CA GLY A 506 20.76 -11.69 35.42
C GLY A 506 22.07 -12.46 35.67
N VAL A 507 22.14 -13.74 35.31
CA VAL A 507 23.34 -14.57 35.38
C VAL A 507 24.08 -14.53 34.04
N LYS A 508 25.36 -14.16 34.09
CA LYS A 508 26.28 -14.20 32.95
C LYS A 508 27.00 -15.56 32.96
N THR A 509 26.93 -16.32 31.87
CA THR A 509 27.55 -17.65 31.75
C THR A 509 28.34 -17.81 30.48
#